data_AF-A0A356B450-F1
#
_entry.id   AF-A0A356B450-F1
#
_cell.length_a   1.000
_cell.length_b   1.000
_cell.length_c   1.000
_cell.angle_alpha   90.00
_cell.angle_beta   90.00
_cell.angle_gamma   90.00
#
_symmetry.space_group_name_H-M   'P 1'
#
loop_
_entity.id
_entity.type
_entity.pdbx_description
1 polymer ?
#
loop_
_entity_poly.entity_id
_entity_poly.type
_entity_poly.pdbx_seq_one_letter_code
_entity_poly.pdbx_strand_id
1 'polypeptide(L)'
;MEFCDKLNQIFHILSTTNATLSKMSDVHPSLISRFRSGERIPGKDSAQFIKLCKGISLIIEEKQLHEQIKKICNFSDSISVTDAIRQYFYDSEATWVDPYPYNPYKKNKSFSEKLDSIMNMLDLSNIKLAKHLNVDSSLISRYRSGQRTPQKGSEILNNLCTYITHKVVSGGFEDQTANLIGISVDIIKKADCDFLDHLSRWLMDNTDDQSSVAMDNFLETIGTITFKKGFKMQDVNIQELMDTLQDSHSIYTGMEGFRRAIVRFLVTVSMSMRPNTLKLYSDQKMNWLTGDPDFMRKWMTLMATVLLNKNSIQIIHNINRDLNEMLIGIEKWMPLYMTGAVEAFYCTKSEESNFAHTLFIAPGLSS
;
A
#
# COMPACT_ATOMS: atom_id res chain seq x y z
N MET A 1 15.42 -5.54 -23.54
CA MET A 1 14.69 -5.49 -22.26
C MET A 1 15.65 -5.77 -21.12
N GLU A 2 15.49 -5.09 -19.99
CA GLU A 2 16.30 -5.34 -18.79
C GLU A 2 15.82 -6.57 -18.02
N PHE A 3 16.62 -7.05 -17.07
CA PHE A 3 16.30 -8.21 -16.24
C PHE A 3 14.99 -8.02 -15.46
N CYS A 4 14.79 -6.85 -14.87
CA CYS A 4 13.60 -6.51 -14.10
C CYS A 4 12.34 -6.53 -14.96
N ASP A 5 12.41 -6.03 -16.19
CA ASP A 5 11.30 -6.08 -17.15
C ASP A 5 10.87 -7.52 -17.42
N LYS A 6 11.84 -8.38 -17.73
CA LYS A 6 11.62 -9.81 -18.00
C LYS A 6 11.03 -10.53 -16.78
N LEU A 7 11.49 -10.19 -15.59
CA LEU A 7 10.98 -10.79 -14.35
C LEU A 7 9.55 -10.36 -14.06
N ASN A 8 9.25 -9.07 -14.22
CA ASN A 8 7.90 -8.54 -14.02
C ASN A 8 6.90 -9.10 -15.04
N GLN A 9 7.33 -9.36 -16.27
CA GLN A 9 6.50 -10.05 -17.27
C GLN A 9 6.14 -11.47 -16.83
N ILE A 10 7.13 -12.25 -16.39
CA ILE A 10 6.88 -13.59 -15.84
C ILE A 10 5.90 -13.52 -14.67
N PHE A 11 6.05 -12.53 -13.77
CA PHE A 11 5.11 -12.34 -12.65
C PHE A 11 3.68 -12.08 -13.10
N HIS A 12 3.50 -11.29 -14.15
CA HIS A 12 2.20 -10.96 -14.71
C HIS A 12 1.50 -12.21 -15.27
N ILE A 13 2.17 -12.97 -16.13
CA ILE A 13 1.64 -14.20 -16.75
C ILE A 13 1.29 -15.22 -15.68
N LEU A 14 2.19 -15.41 -14.73
CA LEU A 14 1.98 -16.37 -13.66
C LEU A 14 0.96 -15.88 -12.64
N SER A 15 0.53 -14.61 -12.66
CA SER A 15 -0.31 -13.99 -11.63
C SER A 15 0.17 -14.40 -10.22
N THR A 16 1.46 -14.14 -9.95
CA THR A 16 2.15 -14.58 -8.74
C THR A 16 2.64 -13.42 -7.90
N THR A 17 2.98 -13.68 -6.64
CA THR A 17 3.48 -12.70 -5.68
C THR A 17 4.92 -13.02 -5.26
N ASN A 18 5.60 -12.05 -4.64
CA ASN A 18 6.95 -12.27 -4.11
C ASN A 18 6.95 -13.39 -3.05
N ALA A 19 5.89 -13.47 -2.23
CA ALA A 19 5.74 -14.51 -1.20
C ALA A 19 5.54 -15.91 -1.82
N THR A 20 4.68 -16.01 -2.85
CA THR A 20 4.45 -17.28 -3.55
C THR A 20 5.74 -17.77 -4.21
N LEU A 21 6.45 -16.90 -4.94
CA LEU A 21 7.72 -17.28 -5.57
C LEU A 21 8.81 -17.58 -4.55
N SER A 22 8.86 -16.84 -3.44
CA SER A 22 9.80 -17.10 -2.35
C SER A 22 9.67 -18.53 -1.81
N LYS A 23 8.43 -18.95 -1.52
CA LYS A 23 8.14 -20.29 -1.02
C LYS A 23 8.58 -21.39 -2.00
N MET A 24 8.41 -21.18 -3.30
CA MET A 24 8.75 -22.15 -4.34
C MET A 24 10.25 -22.19 -4.68
N SER A 25 10.91 -21.04 -4.63
CA SER A 25 12.31 -20.88 -5.01
C SER A 25 13.31 -21.05 -3.86
N ASP A 26 12.86 -20.96 -2.60
CA ASP A 26 13.76 -20.81 -1.44
C ASP A 26 14.69 -19.58 -1.58
N VAL A 27 14.14 -18.50 -2.15
CA VAL A 27 14.77 -17.18 -2.25
C VAL A 27 13.97 -16.21 -1.41
N HIS A 28 14.64 -15.38 -0.60
CA HIS A 28 13.97 -14.45 0.30
C HIS A 28 13.09 -13.44 -0.47
N PRO A 29 11.85 -13.13 -0.01
CA PRO A 29 10.95 -12.21 -0.69
C PRO A 29 11.57 -10.85 -0.98
N SER A 30 12.30 -10.28 -0.01
CA SER A 30 13.02 -9.01 -0.19
C SER A 30 14.07 -9.05 -1.30
N LEU A 31 14.73 -10.18 -1.54
CA LEU A 31 15.70 -10.30 -2.63
C LEU A 31 14.99 -10.35 -4.00
N ILE A 32 13.86 -11.05 -4.07
CA ILE A 32 12.99 -11.08 -5.25
C ILE A 32 12.46 -9.68 -5.57
N SER A 33 12.04 -8.93 -4.55
CA SER A 33 11.58 -7.54 -4.70
C SER A 33 12.67 -6.66 -5.32
N ARG A 34 13.90 -6.75 -4.80
CA ARG A 34 15.05 -5.99 -5.33
C ARG A 34 15.45 -6.38 -6.76
N PHE A 35 15.20 -7.64 -7.13
CA PHE A 35 15.34 -8.11 -8.52
C PHE A 35 14.26 -7.51 -9.44
N ARG A 36 13.02 -7.41 -8.94
CA ARG A 36 11.88 -6.83 -9.69
C ARG A 36 11.96 -5.32 -9.84
N SER A 37 12.53 -4.61 -8.86
CA SER A 37 12.73 -3.15 -8.92
C SER A 37 13.97 -2.73 -9.71
N GLY A 38 14.85 -3.67 -10.07
CA GLY A 38 16.13 -3.37 -10.72
C GLY A 38 17.22 -2.88 -9.77
N GLU A 39 16.95 -2.74 -8.46
CA GLU A 39 17.96 -2.40 -7.44
C GLU A 39 19.11 -3.41 -7.39
N ARG A 40 18.84 -4.66 -7.77
CA ARG A 40 19.84 -5.71 -7.85
C ARG A 40 19.61 -6.55 -9.09
N ILE A 41 20.68 -6.86 -9.80
CA ILE A 41 20.65 -7.82 -10.91
C ILE A 41 21.46 -9.04 -10.45
N PRO A 42 20.90 -10.26 -10.49
CA PRO A 42 21.67 -11.45 -10.15
C PRO A 42 22.77 -11.73 -11.18
N GLY A 43 23.76 -12.53 -10.81
CA GLY A 43 24.73 -13.09 -11.78
C GLY A 43 24.14 -14.31 -12.49
N LYS A 44 24.54 -14.53 -13.76
CA LYS A 44 24.03 -15.61 -14.64
C LYS A 44 24.10 -17.01 -14.03
N ASP A 45 25.10 -17.25 -13.18
CA ASP A 45 25.35 -18.53 -12.52
C ASP A 45 25.24 -18.43 -10.99
N SER A 46 24.66 -17.35 -10.48
CA SER A 46 24.46 -17.20 -9.03
C SER A 46 23.47 -18.22 -8.49
N ALA A 47 23.76 -18.77 -7.31
CA ALA A 47 22.87 -19.74 -6.66
C ALA A 47 21.46 -19.18 -6.47
N GLN A 48 21.31 -17.88 -6.18
CA GLN A 48 20.00 -17.25 -6.01
C GLN A 48 19.22 -17.18 -7.34
N PHE A 49 19.89 -16.96 -8.47
CA PHE A 49 19.24 -16.95 -9.78
C PHE A 49 18.77 -18.34 -10.22
N ILE A 50 19.60 -19.37 -9.99
CA ILE A 50 19.23 -20.76 -10.30
C ILE A 50 18.01 -21.17 -9.48
N LYS A 51 18.00 -20.85 -8.18
CA LYS A 51 16.86 -21.06 -7.27
C LYS A 51 15.61 -20.31 -7.74
N LEU A 52 15.75 -19.04 -8.12
CA LEU A 52 14.65 -18.22 -8.66
C LEU A 52 14.01 -18.89 -9.89
N CYS A 53 14.83 -19.28 -10.87
CA CYS A 53 14.35 -19.94 -12.10
C CYS A 53 13.65 -21.27 -11.80
N LYS A 54 14.19 -22.06 -10.87
CA LYS A 54 13.55 -23.31 -10.43
C LYS A 54 12.18 -23.05 -9.80
N GLY A 55 12.05 -22.03 -8.95
CA GLY A 55 10.77 -21.65 -8.35
C GLY A 55 9.74 -21.19 -9.38
N ILE A 56 10.19 -20.45 -10.41
CA ILE A 56 9.33 -20.06 -11.54
C ILE A 56 8.82 -21.32 -12.27
N SER A 57 9.71 -22.27 -12.58
CA SER A 57 9.33 -23.54 -13.23
C SER A 57 8.28 -24.32 -12.41
N LEU A 58 8.43 -24.39 -11.09
CA LEU A 58 7.46 -25.06 -10.22
C LEU A 58 6.07 -24.41 -10.27
N ILE A 59 6.00 -23.08 -10.32
CA ILE A 59 4.73 -22.35 -10.44
C ILE A 59 4.08 -22.61 -11.81
N ILE A 60 4.89 -22.69 -12.87
CA ILE A 60 4.40 -23.01 -14.22
C ILE A 60 3.78 -24.40 -14.26
N GLU A 61 4.45 -25.38 -13.64
CA GLU A 61 3.95 -26.76 -13.50
C GLU A 61 2.64 -26.80 -12.70
N GLU A 62 2.61 -26.14 -11.54
CA GLU A 62 1.42 -26.08 -10.68
C GLU A 62 0.21 -25.45 -11.40
N LYS A 63 0.44 -24.37 -12.16
CA LYS A 63 -0.62 -23.64 -12.87
C LYS A 63 -0.89 -24.15 -14.29
N GLN A 64 -0.19 -25.17 -14.75
CA GLN A 64 -0.30 -25.74 -16.10
C GLN A 64 -0.11 -24.70 -17.23
N LEU A 65 0.80 -23.73 -17.05
CA LEU A 65 1.01 -22.60 -17.97
C LEU A 65 2.13 -22.83 -19.01
N HIS A 66 2.51 -24.09 -19.26
CA HIS A 66 3.65 -24.45 -20.12
C HIS A 66 3.56 -23.85 -21.53
N GLU A 67 2.39 -23.90 -22.15
CA GLU A 67 2.17 -23.40 -23.51
C GLU A 67 2.27 -21.87 -23.62
N GLN A 68 1.92 -21.14 -22.56
CA GLN A 68 2.01 -19.68 -22.54
C GLN A 68 3.46 -19.22 -22.40
N ILE A 69 4.25 -19.90 -21.56
CA ILE A 69 5.66 -19.58 -21.36
C ILE A 69 6.51 -20.00 -22.56
N LYS A 70 6.22 -21.13 -23.22
CA LYS A 70 6.91 -21.52 -24.46
C LYS A 70 6.83 -20.44 -25.54
N LYS A 71 5.66 -19.82 -25.71
CA LYS A 71 5.45 -18.73 -26.68
C LYS A 71 6.28 -17.48 -26.38
N ILE A 72 6.53 -17.19 -25.10
CA ILE A 72 7.17 -15.95 -24.64
C ILE A 72 8.68 -16.11 -24.59
N CYS A 73 9.13 -17.28 -24.16
CA CYS A 73 10.54 -17.60 -24.08
C CYS A 73 11.11 -18.07 -25.44
N ASN A 74 10.25 -18.44 -26.40
CA ASN A 74 10.63 -18.85 -27.77
C ASN A 74 11.69 -19.95 -27.82
N PHE A 75 11.53 -21.01 -27.02
CA PHE A 75 12.45 -22.15 -26.99
C PHE A 75 11.84 -23.42 -27.58
N SER A 76 12.70 -24.24 -28.18
CA SER A 76 12.38 -25.59 -28.67
C SER A 76 12.01 -26.55 -27.54
N ASP A 77 11.16 -27.54 -27.83
CA ASP A 77 10.77 -28.61 -26.89
C ASP A 77 11.95 -29.47 -26.37
N SER A 78 13.15 -29.28 -26.92
CA SER A 78 14.37 -30.01 -26.56
C SER A 78 15.09 -29.50 -25.31
N ILE A 79 14.65 -28.40 -24.67
CA ILE A 79 15.30 -27.78 -23.51
C ILE A 79 14.35 -27.80 -22.30
N SER A 80 14.89 -27.97 -21.09
CA SER A 80 14.08 -27.91 -19.86
C SER A 80 13.48 -26.50 -19.68
N VAL A 81 12.26 -26.40 -19.12
CA VAL A 81 11.59 -25.11 -18.84
C VAL A 81 12.48 -24.18 -18.00
N THR A 82 13.22 -24.76 -17.05
CA THR A 82 14.15 -23.99 -16.20
C THR A 82 15.30 -23.41 -17.00
N ASP A 83 15.88 -24.16 -17.92
CA ASP A 83 17.01 -23.69 -18.74
C ASP A 83 16.56 -22.67 -19.79
N ALA A 84 15.35 -22.86 -20.35
CA ALA A 84 14.68 -21.87 -21.19
C ALA A 84 14.51 -20.53 -20.46
N ILE A 85 13.96 -20.53 -19.24
CA ILE A 85 13.81 -19.31 -18.43
C ILE A 85 15.17 -18.65 -18.16
N ARG A 86 16.20 -19.44 -17.84
CA ARG A 86 17.55 -18.92 -17.59
C ARG A 86 18.14 -18.22 -18.81
N GLN A 87 17.98 -18.82 -19.99
CA GLN A 87 18.43 -18.24 -21.26
C GLN A 87 17.66 -16.94 -21.56
N TYR A 88 16.33 -16.95 -21.41
CA TYR A 88 15.49 -15.78 -21.63
C TYR A 88 15.95 -14.55 -20.85
N PHE A 89 16.28 -14.69 -19.56
CA PHE A 89 16.69 -13.55 -18.74
C PHE A 89 17.91 -12.79 -19.28
N TYR A 90 18.85 -13.49 -19.92
CA TYR A 90 20.11 -12.89 -20.38
C TYR A 90 20.27 -12.84 -21.90
N ASP A 91 19.26 -13.24 -22.66
CA ASP A 91 19.22 -13.05 -24.10
C ASP A 91 19.02 -11.56 -24.43
N SER A 92 20.01 -10.97 -25.12
CA SER A 92 19.99 -9.57 -25.55
C SER A 92 19.09 -9.32 -26.76
N GLU A 93 18.79 -10.36 -27.54
CA GLU A 93 17.97 -10.30 -28.75
C GLU A 93 16.53 -10.73 -28.51
N ALA A 94 16.20 -11.16 -27.29
CA ALA A 94 14.83 -11.50 -26.88
C ALA A 94 13.89 -10.32 -27.16
N THR A 95 13.13 -10.44 -28.25
CA THR A 95 12.05 -9.54 -28.62
C THR A 95 10.76 -10.15 -28.10
N TRP A 96 9.97 -9.34 -27.44
CA TRP A 96 8.72 -9.77 -26.88
C TRP A 96 7.59 -9.51 -27.88
N VAL A 97 6.80 -10.53 -28.16
CA VAL A 97 5.56 -10.45 -28.94
C VAL A 97 4.43 -10.85 -28.02
N ASP A 98 3.60 -9.87 -27.65
CA ASP A 98 2.51 -10.13 -26.72
C ASP A 98 1.32 -10.83 -27.35
N PRO A 99 0.75 -11.84 -26.69
CA PRO A 99 -0.65 -12.21 -26.89
C PRO A 99 -1.67 -11.20 -26.28
N TYR A 100 -1.28 -10.36 -25.30
CA TYR A 100 -2.13 -9.45 -24.50
C TYR A 100 -1.43 -8.14 -24.04
N PRO A 101 -1.35 -7.08 -24.89
CA PRO A 101 -0.41 -5.94 -24.80
C PRO A 101 -0.12 -5.37 -23.39
N TYR A 102 0.96 -5.84 -22.77
CA TYR A 102 1.78 -5.21 -21.74
C TYR A 102 2.46 -3.99 -22.37
N ASN A 103 1.95 -2.83 -21.98
CA ASN A 103 2.53 -1.54 -22.31
C ASN A 103 3.63 -1.23 -21.27
N PRO A 104 4.92 -1.28 -21.63
CA PRO A 104 6.02 -0.97 -20.71
C PRO A 104 6.04 0.51 -20.24
N TYR A 105 5.13 1.35 -20.74
CA TYR A 105 4.91 2.73 -20.29
C TYR A 105 3.71 2.90 -19.35
N LYS A 106 3.09 1.81 -18.86
CA LYS A 106 2.05 1.90 -17.83
C LYS A 106 2.69 2.15 -16.47
N LYS A 107 3.22 3.36 -16.27
CA LYS A 107 3.41 3.93 -14.94
C LYS A 107 2.06 3.82 -14.22
N ASN A 108 2.04 3.21 -13.04
CA ASN A 108 0.83 3.00 -12.25
C ASN A 108 0.19 4.35 -11.90
N LYS A 109 -0.81 4.75 -12.69
CA LYS A 109 -1.46 6.05 -12.54
C LYS A 109 -2.53 5.93 -11.45
N SER A 110 -2.40 6.71 -10.40
CA SER A 110 -3.46 6.96 -9.41
C SER A 110 -4.73 7.47 -10.11
N PHE A 111 -5.89 7.45 -9.43
CA PHE A 111 -7.13 8.06 -9.94
C PHE A 111 -6.89 9.46 -10.52
N SER A 112 -6.08 10.27 -9.82
CA SER A 112 -5.76 11.64 -10.23
C SER A 112 -5.02 11.70 -11.57
N GLU A 113 -4.02 10.84 -11.78
CA GLU A 113 -3.25 10.79 -13.03
C GLU A 113 -4.04 10.18 -14.17
N LYS A 114 -4.94 9.21 -13.89
CA LYS A 114 -5.87 8.64 -14.87
C LYS A 114 -6.87 9.69 -15.34
N LEU A 115 -7.47 10.41 -14.40
CA LEU A 115 -8.36 11.54 -14.67
C LEU A 115 -7.64 12.64 -15.44
N ASP A 116 -6.43 13.00 -15.05
CA ASP A 116 -5.64 14.02 -15.74
C ASP A 116 -5.31 13.60 -17.18
N SER A 117 -4.92 12.34 -17.37
CA SER A 117 -4.59 11.79 -18.70
C SER A 117 -5.78 11.83 -19.65
N ILE A 118 -6.96 11.37 -19.20
CA ILE A 118 -8.15 11.37 -20.05
C ILE A 118 -8.68 12.78 -20.28
N MET A 119 -8.60 13.68 -19.29
CA MET A 119 -8.98 15.08 -19.47
C MET A 119 -8.07 15.82 -20.45
N ASN A 120 -6.75 15.60 -20.39
CA ASN A 120 -5.80 16.20 -21.32
C ASN A 120 -6.00 15.65 -22.75
N MET A 121 -6.25 14.35 -22.89
CA MET A 121 -6.55 13.72 -24.19
C MET A 121 -7.82 14.29 -24.82
N LEU A 122 -8.85 14.56 -24.02
CA LEU A 122 -10.15 15.08 -24.47
C LEU A 122 -10.24 16.62 -24.50
N ASP A 123 -9.14 17.34 -24.24
CA ASP A 123 -9.10 18.81 -24.10
C ASP A 123 -10.20 19.36 -23.14
N LEU A 124 -10.37 18.67 -22.01
CA LEU A 124 -11.34 19.04 -20.98
C LEU A 124 -10.69 19.93 -19.91
N SER A 125 -11.25 21.13 -19.74
CA SER A 125 -10.86 22.02 -18.64
C SER A 125 -11.67 21.72 -17.38
N ASN A 126 -11.09 22.05 -16.21
CA ASN A 126 -11.75 21.89 -14.91
C ASN A 126 -13.09 22.64 -14.87
N ILE A 127 -13.16 23.82 -15.49
CA ILE A 127 -14.36 24.66 -15.55
C ILE A 127 -15.45 23.99 -16.39
N LYS A 128 -15.11 23.47 -17.58
CA LYS A 128 -16.06 22.79 -18.47
C LYS A 128 -16.65 21.55 -17.80
N LEU A 129 -15.79 20.75 -17.16
CA LEU A 129 -16.21 19.53 -16.46
C LEU A 129 -17.07 19.84 -15.24
N ALA A 130 -16.66 20.82 -14.42
CA ALA A 130 -17.39 21.25 -13.23
C ALA A 130 -18.82 21.74 -13.54
N LYS A 131 -18.97 22.54 -14.61
CA LYS A 131 -20.29 22.99 -15.08
C LYS A 131 -21.20 21.84 -15.47
N HIS A 132 -20.66 20.81 -16.13
CA HIS A 132 -21.47 19.66 -16.55
C HIS A 132 -21.87 18.77 -15.36
N LEU A 133 -20.99 18.63 -14.37
CA LEU A 133 -21.24 17.84 -13.17
C LEU A 133 -22.02 18.59 -12.08
N ASN A 134 -22.34 19.87 -12.30
CA ASN A 134 -22.98 20.76 -11.31
C ASN A 134 -22.20 20.82 -9.98
N VAL A 135 -20.88 20.95 -10.06
CA VAL A 135 -19.96 21.07 -8.90
C VAL A 135 -19.02 22.26 -9.07
N ASP A 136 -18.33 22.65 -8.00
CA ASP A 136 -17.28 23.67 -8.08
C ASP A 136 -16.04 23.17 -8.84
N SER A 137 -15.42 24.05 -9.63
CA SER A 137 -14.17 23.75 -10.33
C SER A 137 -13.01 23.40 -9.38
N SER A 138 -13.07 23.85 -8.13
CA SER A 138 -12.13 23.49 -7.07
C SER A 138 -12.21 22.00 -6.70
N LEU A 139 -13.38 21.36 -6.80
CA LEU A 139 -13.55 19.93 -6.55
C LEU A 139 -12.85 19.12 -7.64
N ILE A 140 -13.05 19.49 -8.91
CA ILE A 140 -12.38 18.86 -10.06
C ILE A 140 -10.86 19.06 -9.98
N SER A 141 -10.40 20.24 -9.58
CA SER A 141 -8.98 20.50 -9.34
C SER A 141 -8.40 19.57 -8.27
N ARG A 142 -9.12 19.38 -7.15
CA ARG A 142 -8.70 18.49 -6.07
C ARG A 142 -8.67 17.03 -6.49
N TYR A 143 -9.58 16.61 -7.36
CA TYR A 143 -9.58 15.29 -7.98
C TYR A 143 -8.38 15.08 -8.91
N ARG A 144 -8.08 16.04 -9.80
CA ARG A 144 -6.92 15.99 -10.69
C ARG A 144 -5.58 16.06 -9.96
N SER A 145 -5.53 16.74 -8.81
CA SER A 145 -4.31 16.86 -8.01
C SER A 145 -4.14 15.74 -6.96
N GLY A 146 -5.08 14.79 -6.87
CA GLY A 146 -5.05 13.71 -5.88
C GLY A 146 -5.31 14.14 -4.44
N GLN A 147 -5.78 15.37 -4.20
CA GLN A 147 -6.15 15.84 -2.86
C GLN A 147 -7.48 15.24 -2.37
N ARG A 148 -8.33 14.79 -3.30
CA ARG A 148 -9.55 14.02 -3.03
C ARG A 148 -9.72 12.96 -4.12
N THR A 149 -10.43 11.89 -3.78
CA THR A 149 -10.90 10.87 -4.73
C THR A 149 -12.41 10.71 -4.52
N PRO A 150 -13.22 10.61 -5.58
CA PRO A 150 -14.65 10.35 -5.42
C PRO A 150 -14.88 8.98 -4.77
N GLN A 151 -15.97 8.84 -4.02
CA GLN A 151 -16.36 7.55 -3.48
C GLN A 151 -16.76 6.60 -4.62
N LYS A 152 -16.42 5.31 -4.48
CA LYS A 152 -16.79 4.27 -5.44
C LYS A 152 -18.31 4.19 -5.54
N GLY A 153 -18.84 4.23 -6.77
CA GLY A 153 -20.29 4.22 -7.03
C GLY A 153 -21.03 5.51 -6.68
N SER A 154 -20.33 6.60 -6.33
CA SER A 154 -20.98 7.90 -6.11
C SER A 154 -21.62 8.45 -7.39
N GLU A 155 -22.68 9.24 -7.22
CA GLU A 155 -23.37 9.92 -8.32
C GLU A 155 -22.41 10.80 -9.14
N ILE A 156 -21.49 11.49 -8.48
CA ILE A 156 -20.46 12.32 -9.12
C ILE A 156 -19.56 11.47 -10.04
N LEU A 157 -19.14 10.28 -9.60
CA LEU A 157 -18.31 9.39 -10.41
C LEU A 157 -19.08 8.86 -11.63
N ASN A 158 -20.35 8.51 -11.45
CA ASN A 158 -21.20 8.04 -12.56
C ASN A 158 -21.44 9.15 -13.59
N ASN A 159 -21.73 10.38 -13.14
CA ASN A 159 -21.91 11.53 -14.00
C ASN A 159 -20.60 11.89 -14.74
N LEU A 160 -19.46 11.78 -14.06
CA LEU A 160 -18.14 11.95 -14.66
C LEU A 160 -17.89 10.94 -15.79
N CYS A 161 -18.11 9.65 -15.53
CA CYS A 161 -17.92 8.60 -16.53
C CYS A 161 -18.86 8.80 -17.73
N THR A 162 -20.12 9.13 -17.46
CA THR A 162 -21.13 9.39 -18.50
C THR A 162 -20.70 10.54 -19.42
N TYR A 163 -20.23 11.64 -18.84
CA TYR A 163 -19.78 12.79 -19.62
C TYR A 163 -18.53 12.49 -20.45
N ILE A 164 -17.56 11.79 -19.87
CA ILE A 164 -16.35 11.35 -20.58
C ILE A 164 -16.74 10.45 -21.74
N THR A 165 -17.61 9.46 -21.54
CA THR A 165 -18.10 8.57 -22.59
C THR A 165 -18.74 9.35 -23.73
N HIS A 166 -19.64 10.28 -23.42
CA HIS A 166 -20.24 11.14 -24.44
C HIS A 166 -19.18 11.91 -25.22
N LYS A 167 -18.16 12.45 -24.56
CA LYS A 167 -17.07 13.19 -25.22
C LYS A 167 -16.16 12.33 -26.08
N VAL A 168 -15.89 11.10 -25.66
CA VAL A 168 -15.10 10.13 -26.43
C VAL A 168 -15.81 9.80 -27.74
N VAL A 169 -17.10 9.45 -27.67
CA VAL A 169 -17.89 9.05 -28.84
C VAL A 169 -18.19 10.24 -29.76
N SER A 170 -18.59 11.39 -29.20
CA SER A 170 -18.88 12.57 -30.02
C SER A 170 -17.64 13.23 -30.62
N GLY A 171 -16.47 13.03 -30.03
CA GLY A 171 -15.21 13.62 -30.45
C GLY A 171 -14.33 12.73 -31.34
N GLY A 172 -14.73 11.47 -31.58
CA GLY A 172 -13.92 10.53 -32.38
C GLY A 172 -12.64 10.08 -31.68
N PHE A 173 -12.65 9.99 -30.34
CA PHE A 173 -11.48 9.62 -29.53
C PHE A 173 -11.46 8.13 -29.14
N GLU A 174 -12.25 7.27 -29.79
CA GLU A 174 -12.44 5.88 -29.38
C GLU A 174 -11.12 5.10 -29.41
N ASP A 175 -10.35 5.19 -30.49
CA ASP A 175 -9.07 4.48 -30.61
C ASP A 175 -8.06 4.92 -29.55
N GLN A 176 -7.98 6.23 -29.29
CA GLN A 176 -7.07 6.81 -28.31
C GLN A 176 -7.47 6.41 -26.88
N THR A 177 -8.78 6.40 -26.62
CA THR A 177 -9.35 6.01 -25.32
C THR A 177 -9.19 4.51 -25.06
N ALA A 178 -9.42 3.69 -26.08
CA ALA A 178 -9.20 2.24 -26.03
C ALA A 178 -7.74 1.91 -25.69
N ASN A 179 -6.79 2.59 -26.34
CA ASN A 179 -5.37 2.47 -26.05
C ASN A 179 -5.00 2.95 -24.64
N LEU A 180 -5.60 4.06 -24.18
CA LEU A 180 -5.33 4.63 -22.85
C LEU A 180 -5.83 3.72 -21.72
N ILE A 181 -7.00 3.12 -21.90
CA ILE A 181 -7.66 2.26 -20.91
C ILE A 181 -7.11 0.82 -20.97
N GLY A 182 -6.76 0.35 -22.18
CA GLY A 182 -6.32 -1.01 -22.47
C GLY A 182 -7.50 -1.96 -22.76
N ILE A 183 -8.48 -1.50 -23.53
CA ILE A 183 -9.67 -2.29 -23.93
C ILE A 183 -9.81 -2.33 -25.45
N SER A 184 -10.59 -3.27 -25.98
CA SER A 184 -10.91 -3.27 -27.42
C SER A 184 -11.75 -2.04 -27.79
N VAL A 185 -11.43 -1.41 -28.92
CA VAL A 185 -12.19 -0.29 -29.50
C VAL A 185 -13.66 -0.68 -29.74
N ASP A 186 -13.93 -1.95 -30.03
CA ASP A 186 -15.29 -2.46 -30.26
C ASP A 186 -16.18 -2.34 -29.02
N ILE A 187 -15.59 -2.35 -27.81
CA ILE A 187 -16.31 -2.13 -26.54
C ILE A 187 -16.80 -0.68 -26.45
N ILE A 188 -16.02 0.27 -26.97
CA ILE A 188 -16.37 1.70 -26.96
C ILE A 188 -17.42 1.99 -28.03
N LYS A 189 -17.24 1.44 -29.24
CA LYS A 189 -18.12 1.68 -30.40
C LYS A 189 -19.54 1.12 -30.23
N LYS A 190 -19.72 0.10 -29.39
CA LYS A 190 -21.06 -0.39 -29.05
C LYS A 190 -21.85 0.58 -28.18
N ALA A 191 -21.20 1.59 -27.57
CA ALA A 191 -21.80 2.59 -26.68
C ALA A 191 -22.72 2.00 -25.59
N ASP A 192 -22.50 0.74 -25.24
CA ASP A 192 -23.30 0.01 -24.28
C ASP A 192 -22.80 0.26 -22.84
N CYS A 193 -23.61 -0.20 -21.87
CA CYS A 193 -23.31 -0.16 -20.43
C CYS A 193 -21.90 -0.68 -20.10
N ASP A 194 -21.36 -1.55 -20.94
CA ASP A 194 -20.03 -2.14 -20.82
C ASP A 194 -18.90 -1.10 -20.81
N PHE A 195 -18.96 -0.04 -21.63
CA PHE A 195 -17.87 0.94 -21.66
C PHE A 195 -17.82 1.80 -20.39
N LEU A 196 -18.98 2.22 -19.88
CA LEU A 196 -19.07 2.97 -18.63
C LEU A 196 -18.49 2.19 -17.45
N ASP A 197 -18.77 0.90 -17.41
CA ASP A 197 -18.28 -0.02 -16.39
C ASP A 197 -16.76 -0.22 -16.50
N HIS A 198 -16.22 -0.40 -17.72
CA HIS A 198 -14.77 -0.44 -17.95
C HIS A 198 -14.07 0.87 -17.58
N LEU A 199 -14.65 2.02 -17.93
CA LEU A 199 -14.10 3.34 -17.62
C LEU A 199 -14.11 3.60 -16.11
N SER A 200 -15.23 3.31 -15.44
CA SER A 200 -15.36 3.45 -13.99
C SER A 200 -14.39 2.53 -13.25
N ARG A 201 -14.30 1.27 -13.67
CA ARG A 201 -13.28 0.34 -13.14
C ARG A 201 -11.89 0.87 -13.38
N TRP A 202 -11.53 1.25 -14.60
CA TRP A 202 -10.20 1.75 -14.90
C TRP A 202 -9.84 2.98 -14.06
N LEU A 203 -10.72 3.98 -13.93
CA LEU A 203 -10.49 5.16 -13.09
C LEU A 203 -10.26 4.79 -11.63
N MET A 204 -11.04 3.84 -11.10
CA MET A 204 -11.03 3.44 -9.69
C MET A 204 -10.09 2.28 -9.37
N ASP A 205 -9.51 1.64 -10.39
CA ASP A 205 -8.60 0.52 -10.23
C ASP A 205 -7.30 1.06 -9.64
N ASN A 206 -7.13 0.90 -8.33
CA ASN A 206 -5.89 1.24 -7.67
C ASN A 206 -4.89 0.13 -7.98
N THR A 207 -4.24 0.21 -9.14
CA THR A 207 -2.97 -0.48 -9.38
C THR A 207 -1.85 0.27 -8.66
N ASP A 208 -2.08 0.68 -7.42
CA ASP A 208 -1.08 1.39 -6.63
C ASP A 208 -0.02 0.35 -6.26
N ASP A 209 1.09 0.33 -6.99
CA ASP A 209 2.25 -0.49 -6.64
C ASP A 209 2.74 -0.15 -5.22
N GLN A 210 2.46 1.05 -4.71
CA GLN A 210 2.72 1.34 -3.30
C GLN A 210 1.79 0.58 -2.36
N SER A 211 0.53 0.35 -2.73
CA SER A 211 -0.39 -0.44 -1.93
C SER A 211 -0.09 -1.95 -2.00
N SER A 212 0.33 -2.45 -3.17
CA SER A 212 0.75 -3.84 -3.33
C SER A 212 2.09 -4.11 -2.65
N VAL A 213 3.07 -3.20 -2.76
CA VAL A 213 4.35 -3.27 -2.05
C VAL A 213 4.15 -3.06 -0.55
N ALA A 214 3.30 -2.12 -0.10
CA ALA A 214 3.00 -1.95 1.31
C ALA A 214 2.27 -3.17 1.88
N MET A 215 1.35 -3.76 1.12
CA MET A 215 0.66 -5.00 1.49
C MET A 215 1.62 -6.19 1.51
N ASP A 216 2.50 -6.33 0.51
CA ASP A 216 3.52 -7.37 0.47
C ASP A 216 4.51 -7.23 1.63
N ASN A 217 4.98 -6.02 1.92
CA ASN A 217 5.84 -5.72 3.08
C ASN A 217 5.12 -5.98 4.41
N PHE A 218 3.82 -5.67 4.48
CA PHE A 218 2.98 -5.94 5.65
C PHE A 218 2.80 -7.43 5.87
N LEU A 219 2.52 -8.21 4.82
CA LEU A 219 2.40 -9.66 4.87
C LEU A 219 3.75 -10.33 5.19
N GLU A 220 4.86 -9.79 4.68
CA GLU A 220 6.22 -10.19 5.07
C GLU A 220 6.44 -9.92 6.56
N THR A 221 6.08 -8.73 7.05
CA THR A 221 6.23 -8.38 8.46
C THR A 221 5.40 -9.32 9.34
N ILE A 222 4.13 -9.55 9.03
CA ILE A 222 3.28 -10.55 9.73
C ILE A 222 3.91 -11.94 9.69
N GLY A 223 4.41 -12.38 8.53
CA GLY A 223 5.07 -13.67 8.39
C GLY A 223 6.33 -13.81 9.25
N THR A 224 7.03 -12.69 9.51
CA THR A 224 8.23 -12.65 10.37
C THR A 224 7.92 -12.43 11.86
N ILE A 225 6.71 -11.98 12.22
CA ILE A 225 6.24 -11.90 13.61
C ILE A 225 6.11 -13.34 14.12
N THR A 226 7.22 -13.84 14.64
CA THR A 226 7.32 -15.17 15.23
C THR A 226 6.73 -15.10 16.63
N PHE A 227 5.63 -15.85 16.83
CA PHE A 227 4.89 -16.08 18.09
C PHE A 227 5.75 -16.38 19.33
N LYS A 228 7.06 -16.61 19.18
CA LYS A 228 7.99 -17.04 20.23
C LYS A 228 9.02 -16.00 20.67
N LYS A 229 9.16 -14.85 20.00
CA LYS A 229 10.02 -13.76 20.49
C LYS A 229 9.12 -12.69 21.09
N GLY A 230 9.05 -12.68 22.42
CA GLY A 230 8.42 -11.58 23.17
C GLY A 230 9.02 -10.21 22.80
N PHE A 231 8.41 -9.14 23.31
CA PHE A 231 8.87 -7.76 23.06
C PHE A 231 10.39 -7.68 23.18
N LYS A 232 11.07 -7.32 22.08
CA LYS A 232 12.48 -6.90 22.17
C LYS A 232 12.49 -5.54 22.84
N MET A 233 12.46 -5.56 24.18
CA MET A 233 12.69 -4.40 25.03
C MET A 233 14.11 -3.91 24.72
N GLN A 234 14.22 -2.64 24.32
CA GLN A 234 15.51 -1.98 24.22
C GLN A 234 15.75 -1.13 25.46
N ASP A 235 17.03 -0.89 25.74
CA ASP A 235 17.43 0.00 26.83
C ASP A 235 16.89 1.40 26.56
N VAL A 236 16.05 1.87 27.47
CA VAL A 236 15.57 3.25 27.47
C VAL A 236 16.49 4.06 28.40
N ASN A 237 16.86 5.27 27.99
CA ASN A 237 17.66 6.15 28.83
C ASN A 237 16.87 6.55 30.08
N ILE A 238 17.20 5.94 31.23
CA ILE A 238 16.50 6.15 32.50
C ILE A 238 16.59 7.61 32.94
N GLN A 239 17.74 8.28 32.75
CA GLN A 239 17.88 9.68 33.14
C GLN A 239 16.91 10.57 32.37
N GLU A 240 16.77 10.34 31.07
CA GLU A 240 15.83 11.08 30.22
C GLU A 240 14.37 10.88 30.66
N LEU A 241 13.99 9.67 31.08
CA LEU A 241 12.66 9.39 31.62
C LEU A 241 12.42 10.13 32.94
N MET A 242 13.43 10.15 33.82
CA MET A 242 13.37 10.85 35.11
C MET A 242 13.24 12.37 34.92
N ASP A 243 14.00 12.95 33.98
CA ASP A 243 13.88 14.37 33.62
C ASP A 243 12.48 14.69 33.08
N THR A 244 11.90 13.77 32.31
CA THR A 244 10.54 13.91 31.77
C THR A 244 9.47 13.88 32.87
N LEU A 245 9.68 13.16 33.97
CA LEU A 245 8.76 13.13 35.12
C LEU A 245 8.84 14.40 35.98
N GLN A 246 10.02 15.01 36.07
CA GLN A 246 10.24 16.26 36.81
C GLN A 246 9.67 17.48 36.10
N ASP A 247 9.30 17.33 34.82
CA ASP A 247 8.63 18.36 34.06
C ASP A 247 7.29 18.74 34.73
N SER A 248 7.07 20.02 34.97
CA SER A 248 5.86 20.57 35.59
C SER A 248 4.96 21.33 34.60
N HIS A 249 5.35 21.40 33.33
CA HIS A 249 4.55 22.08 32.31
C HIS A 249 3.20 21.35 32.12
N SER A 250 2.14 22.15 31.95
CA SER A 250 0.80 21.66 31.60
C SER A 250 0.50 21.79 30.10
N ILE A 251 1.32 22.53 29.36
CA ILE A 251 1.15 22.79 27.94
C ILE A 251 2.42 22.39 27.20
N TYR A 252 2.24 21.57 26.18
CA TYR A 252 3.29 21.05 25.32
C TYR A 252 3.04 21.49 23.88
N THR A 253 4.01 22.18 23.28
CA THR A 253 3.85 22.77 21.93
C THR A 253 4.72 22.08 20.89
N GLY A 254 4.18 21.92 19.68
CA GLY A 254 4.89 21.30 18.56
C GLY A 254 5.05 19.79 18.71
N MET A 255 5.69 19.16 17.72
CA MET A 255 5.85 17.71 17.65
C MET A 255 6.69 17.16 18.81
N GLU A 256 7.76 17.86 19.18
CA GLU A 256 8.61 17.47 20.32
C GLU A 256 7.89 17.59 21.66
N GLY A 257 7.12 18.66 21.86
CA GLY A 257 6.26 18.79 23.04
C GLY A 257 5.25 17.65 23.12
N PHE A 258 4.57 17.35 22.01
CA PHE A 258 3.59 16.28 21.94
C PHE A 258 4.19 14.91 22.28
N ARG A 259 5.36 14.58 21.71
CA ARG A 259 6.11 13.36 22.02
C ARG A 259 6.50 13.29 23.49
N ARG A 260 6.97 14.40 24.07
CA ARG A 260 7.33 14.50 25.49
C ARG A 260 6.11 14.27 26.40
N ALA A 261 4.95 14.83 26.07
CA ALA A 261 3.71 14.60 26.82
C ALA A 261 3.32 13.12 26.84
N ILE A 262 3.41 12.44 25.70
CA ILE A 262 3.12 10.99 25.59
C ILE A 262 4.11 10.18 26.44
N VAL A 263 5.41 10.49 26.37
CA VAL A 263 6.41 9.79 27.20
C VAL A 263 6.12 10.00 28.68
N ARG A 264 5.88 11.25 29.11
CA ARG A 264 5.53 11.57 30.50
C ARG A 264 4.31 10.78 30.97
N PHE A 265 3.26 10.74 30.15
CA PHE A 265 2.06 9.96 30.42
C PHE A 265 2.39 8.47 30.61
N LEU A 266 3.07 7.83 29.64
CA LEU A 266 3.35 6.39 29.69
C LEU A 266 4.28 6.01 30.85
N VAL A 267 5.28 6.85 31.16
CA VAL A 267 6.14 6.63 32.34
C VAL A 267 5.32 6.74 33.62
N THR A 268 4.50 7.77 33.76
CA THR A 268 3.62 7.96 34.94
C THR A 268 2.73 6.74 35.16
N VAL A 269 2.11 6.23 34.09
CA VAL A 269 1.24 5.05 34.14
C VAL A 269 2.04 3.79 34.48
N SER A 270 3.22 3.60 33.87
CA SER A 270 4.07 2.44 34.12
C SER A 270 4.54 2.35 35.58
N MET A 271 4.71 3.48 36.26
CA MET A 271 5.13 3.54 37.67
C MET A 271 3.98 3.39 38.67
N SER A 272 2.73 3.36 38.19
CA SER A 272 1.57 3.17 39.07
C SER A 272 1.58 1.78 39.71
N MET A 273 1.42 1.74 41.03
CA MET A 273 1.27 0.49 41.80
C MET A 273 -0.10 -0.17 41.59
N ARG A 274 -1.08 0.57 41.05
CA ARG A 274 -2.43 0.07 40.77
C ARG A 274 -2.63 -0.04 39.26
N PRO A 275 -2.99 -1.23 38.75
CA PRO A 275 -3.39 -1.41 37.36
C PRO A 275 -4.53 -0.47 36.98
N ASN A 276 -4.46 0.08 35.77
CA ASN A 276 -5.45 0.96 35.20
C ASN A 276 -5.84 0.49 33.78
N THR A 277 -7.01 0.91 33.33
CA THR A 277 -7.45 0.73 31.94
C THR A 277 -7.31 2.05 31.22
N LEU A 278 -6.29 2.14 30.37
CA LEU A 278 -6.01 3.33 29.57
C LEU A 278 -7.07 3.47 28.49
N LYS A 279 -7.61 4.67 28.31
CA LYS A 279 -8.56 5.00 27.24
C LYS A 279 -7.86 5.86 26.21
N LEU A 280 -7.71 5.31 25.01
CA LEU A 280 -6.92 5.91 23.94
C LEU A 280 -7.79 6.22 22.72
N TYR A 281 -7.53 7.36 22.10
CA TYR A 281 -8.12 7.75 20.81
C TYR A 281 -7.16 8.67 20.07
N SER A 282 -7.09 8.53 18.74
CA SER A 282 -6.42 9.51 17.89
C SER A 282 -7.00 9.48 16.48
N ASP A 283 -7.36 10.66 15.95
CA ASP A 283 -7.66 10.89 14.53
C ASP A 283 -6.51 11.62 13.81
N GLN A 284 -5.45 11.95 14.53
CA GLN A 284 -4.26 12.62 14.00
C GLN A 284 -3.45 11.69 13.11
N LYS A 285 -2.81 12.26 12.08
CA LYS A 285 -1.88 11.52 11.21
C LYS A 285 -0.73 10.92 12.02
N MET A 286 -0.34 9.69 11.71
CA MET A 286 0.60 8.87 12.48
C MET A 286 2.06 9.33 12.37
N ASN A 287 2.35 10.40 11.61
CA ASN A 287 3.70 10.92 11.41
C ASN A 287 4.40 11.35 12.71
N TRP A 288 3.64 11.71 13.76
CA TRP A 288 4.20 11.98 15.08
C TRP A 288 4.89 10.74 15.68
N LEU A 289 4.35 9.54 15.41
CA LEU A 289 4.89 8.26 15.87
C LEU A 289 5.92 7.70 14.89
N THR A 290 5.66 7.79 13.58
CA THR A 290 6.46 7.11 12.55
C THR A 290 7.59 7.96 11.97
N GLY A 291 7.51 9.27 12.10
CA GLY A 291 8.52 10.20 11.59
C GLY A 291 9.84 10.22 12.38
N ASP A 292 9.92 9.50 13.50
CA ASP A 292 11.12 9.36 14.31
C ASP A 292 11.26 7.90 14.80
N PRO A 293 12.19 7.12 14.23
CA PRO A 293 12.43 5.73 14.63
C PRO A 293 12.89 5.57 16.09
N ASP A 294 13.63 6.53 16.65
CA ASP A 294 14.09 6.49 18.04
C ASP A 294 12.91 6.66 19.00
N PHE A 295 12.08 7.67 18.72
CA PHE A 295 10.84 7.87 19.46
C PHE A 295 9.90 6.67 19.35
N MET A 296 9.72 6.10 18.16
CA MET A 296 8.87 4.93 17.95
C MET A 296 9.32 3.75 18.82
N ARG A 297 10.63 3.48 18.88
CA ARG A 297 11.19 2.41 19.72
C ARG A 297 10.92 2.67 21.19
N LYS A 298 11.17 3.89 21.65
CA LYS A 298 10.88 4.33 23.03
C LYS A 298 9.41 4.16 23.38
N TRP A 299 8.51 4.62 22.51
CA TRP A 299 7.06 4.45 22.67
C TRP A 299 6.67 2.97 22.79
N MET A 300 7.21 2.11 21.92
CA MET A 300 6.89 0.68 21.91
C MET A 300 7.35 -0.01 23.21
N THR A 301 8.56 0.31 23.69
CA THR A 301 9.07 -0.19 24.99
C THR A 301 8.20 0.28 26.16
N LEU A 302 7.80 1.56 26.19
CA LEU A 302 6.96 2.09 27.26
C LEU A 302 5.55 1.49 27.25
N MET A 303 4.93 1.34 26.08
CA MET A 303 3.63 0.66 25.92
C MET A 303 3.71 -0.79 26.40
N ALA A 304 4.75 -1.52 25.99
CA ALA A 304 4.97 -2.89 26.47
C ALA A 304 5.14 -2.94 27.99
N THR A 305 5.88 -2.00 28.58
CA THR A 305 6.07 -1.88 30.04
C THR A 305 4.75 -1.62 30.76
N VAL A 306 3.91 -0.72 30.24
CA VAL A 306 2.56 -0.45 30.77
C VAL A 306 1.75 -1.75 30.83
N LEU A 307 1.74 -2.53 29.74
CA LEU A 307 1.00 -3.80 29.68
C LEU A 307 1.60 -4.88 30.59
N LEU A 308 2.93 -4.99 30.68
CA LEU A 308 3.63 -5.91 31.58
C LEU A 308 3.33 -5.61 33.05
N ASN A 309 3.08 -4.34 33.39
CA ASN A 309 2.63 -3.91 34.72
C ASN A 309 1.12 -4.11 34.94
N LYS A 310 0.50 -5.02 34.17
CA LYS A 310 -0.89 -5.47 34.28
C LYS A 310 -1.95 -4.41 33.96
N ASN A 311 -1.57 -3.29 33.36
CA ASN A 311 -2.54 -2.35 32.81
C ASN A 311 -3.19 -2.94 31.55
N SER A 312 -4.39 -2.47 31.23
CA SER A 312 -5.07 -2.78 29.97
C SER A 312 -5.31 -1.52 29.16
N ILE A 313 -5.59 -1.68 27.86
CA ILE A 313 -5.84 -0.56 26.95
C ILE A 313 -7.20 -0.78 26.27
N GLN A 314 -8.04 0.24 26.30
CA GLN A 314 -9.21 0.39 25.45
C GLN A 314 -8.92 1.49 24.43
N ILE A 315 -8.91 1.14 23.15
CA ILE A 315 -8.59 2.08 22.07
C ILE A 315 -9.72 2.17 21.05
N ILE A 316 -10.09 3.39 20.67
CA ILE A 316 -10.96 3.63 19.51
C ILE A 316 -10.05 3.96 18.31
N HIS A 317 -10.02 3.08 17.32
CA HIS A 317 -9.26 3.30 16.08
C HIS A 317 -10.04 4.17 15.11
N ASN A 318 -9.37 5.21 14.58
CA ASN A 318 -9.86 5.91 13.41
C ASN A 318 -9.55 5.09 12.15
N ILE A 319 -10.60 4.59 11.49
CA ILE A 319 -10.54 3.79 10.25
C ILE A 319 -10.60 4.64 8.98
N ASN A 320 -10.90 5.95 9.10
CA ASN A 320 -10.92 6.88 7.96
C ASN A 320 -9.51 7.41 7.70
N ARG A 321 -8.60 6.51 7.32
CA ARG A 321 -7.17 6.78 7.07
C ARG A 321 -6.77 6.26 5.69
N ASP A 322 -5.63 6.74 5.19
CA ASP A 322 -5.06 6.14 3.98
C ASP A 322 -4.56 4.71 4.25
N LEU A 323 -4.53 3.87 3.22
CA LEU A 323 -4.20 2.46 3.36
C LEU A 323 -2.80 2.23 3.96
N ASN A 324 -1.81 3.05 3.58
CA ASN A 324 -0.45 2.91 4.09
C ASN A 324 -0.41 3.21 5.60
N GLU A 325 -1.09 4.27 6.02
CA GLU A 325 -1.23 4.61 7.43
C GLU A 325 -1.97 3.52 8.22
N MET A 326 -3.03 2.93 7.64
CA MET A 326 -3.72 1.80 8.25
C MET A 326 -2.81 0.57 8.43
N LEU A 327 -2.08 0.17 7.38
CA LEU A 327 -1.19 -0.98 7.42
C LEU A 327 -0.07 -0.79 8.46
N ILE A 328 0.54 0.40 8.49
CA ILE A 328 1.53 0.75 9.49
C ILE A 328 0.92 0.72 10.90
N GLY A 329 -0.29 1.28 11.06
CA GLY A 329 -1.02 1.22 12.34
C GLY A 329 -1.20 -0.22 12.82
N ILE A 330 -1.68 -1.11 11.95
CA ILE A 330 -1.87 -2.53 12.28
C ILE A 330 -0.54 -3.17 12.66
N GLU A 331 0.51 -2.95 11.87
CA GLU A 331 1.86 -3.48 12.12
C GLU A 331 2.38 -3.08 13.50
N LYS A 332 2.21 -1.80 13.91
CA LYS A 332 2.74 -1.30 15.20
C LYS A 332 1.89 -1.72 16.39
N TRP A 333 0.57 -1.85 16.23
CA TRP A 333 -0.32 -2.25 17.31
C TRP A 333 -0.42 -3.77 17.51
N MET A 334 -0.14 -4.57 16.46
CA MET A 334 -0.25 -6.03 16.52
C MET A 334 0.52 -6.67 17.69
N PRO A 335 1.79 -6.32 17.96
CA PRO A 335 2.51 -6.86 19.13
C PRO A 335 1.81 -6.58 20.46
N LEU A 336 1.15 -5.42 20.59
CA LEU A 336 0.40 -5.06 21.80
C LEU A 336 -0.88 -5.89 21.93
N TYR A 337 -1.62 -6.09 20.83
CA TYR A 337 -2.79 -6.97 20.81
C TYR A 337 -2.47 -8.41 21.23
N MET A 338 -1.29 -8.91 20.84
CA MET A 338 -0.86 -10.26 21.19
C MET A 338 -0.70 -10.50 22.70
N THR A 339 -0.67 -9.44 23.52
CA THR A 339 -0.70 -9.57 24.99
C THR A 339 -2.06 -10.01 25.55
N GLY A 340 -3.14 -9.86 24.78
CA GLY A 340 -4.51 -10.04 25.25
C GLY A 340 -5.02 -8.92 26.18
N ALA A 341 -4.22 -7.87 26.42
CA ALA A 341 -4.57 -6.76 27.31
C ALA A 341 -5.09 -5.51 26.58
N VAL A 342 -5.34 -5.62 25.27
CA VAL A 342 -5.83 -4.51 24.43
C VAL A 342 -7.19 -4.85 23.85
N GLU A 343 -8.17 -4.00 24.11
CA GLU A 343 -9.53 -4.05 23.57
C GLU A 343 -9.71 -2.91 22.55
N ALA A 344 -10.24 -3.24 21.37
CA ALA A 344 -10.36 -2.33 20.24
C ALA A 344 -11.81 -1.99 19.93
N PHE A 345 -12.08 -0.73 19.65
CA PHE A 345 -13.35 -0.21 19.16
C PHE A 345 -13.09 0.60 17.88
N TYR A 346 -14.14 0.86 17.10
CA TYR A 346 -14.07 1.74 15.95
C TYR A 346 -15.40 2.50 15.80
N CYS A 347 -15.34 3.67 15.18
CA CYS A 347 -16.52 4.44 14.82
C CYS A 347 -16.72 4.40 13.30
N THR A 348 -17.96 4.20 12.84
CA THR A 348 -18.33 4.19 11.42
C THR A 348 -18.74 5.57 10.90
N LYS A 349 -18.98 6.54 11.78
CA LYS A 349 -19.32 7.91 11.39
C LYS A 349 -18.05 8.73 11.24
N SER A 350 -17.84 9.32 10.06
CA SER A 350 -16.78 10.32 9.86
C SER A 350 -17.30 11.68 10.28
N GLU A 351 -16.70 12.30 11.29
CA GLU A 351 -16.85 13.73 11.52
C GLU A 351 -15.74 14.44 10.73
N GLU A 352 -16.11 15.16 9.67
CA GLU A 352 -15.17 16.07 9.00
C GLU A 352 -14.89 17.24 9.95
N SER A 353 -13.75 17.22 10.63
CA SER A 353 -13.29 18.29 11.52
C SER A 353 -12.05 18.96 10.93
N ASN A 354 -11.94 20.28 11.08
CA ASN A 354 -10.73 21.04 10.75
C ASN A 354 -9.59 20.78 11.76
N PHE A 355 -9.90 20.12 12.88
CA PHE A 355 -8.96 19.81 13.97
C PHE A 355 -8.87 18.30 14.17
N ALA A 356 -7.65 17.85 14.48
CA ALA A 356 -7.36 16.50 14.93
C ALA A 356 -7.07 16.50 16.45
N HIS A 357 -7.39 15.39 17.09
CA HIS A 357 -7.33 15.15 18.52
C HIS A 357 -6.60 13.83 18.80
N THR A 358 -5.82 13.84 19.87
CA THR A 358 -5.25 12.63 20.47
C THR A 358 -5.54 12.67 21.96
N LEU A 359 -6.11 11.59 22.48
CA LEU A 359 -6.52 11.45 23.88
C LEU A 359 -5.84 10.22 24.46
N PHE A 360 -5.09 10.42 25.54
CA PHE A 360 -4.45 9.35 26.32
C PHE A 360 -4.89 9.53 27.76
N ILE A 361 -5.83 8.71 28.23
CA ILE A 361 -6.43 8.91 29.55
C ILE A 361 -6.16 7.69 30.42
N ALA A 362 -5.57 7.90 31.59
CA ALA A 362 -5.46 6.93 32.68
C ALA A 362 -6.35 7.42 33.84
N PRO A 363 -7.60 6.93 33.94
CA PRO A 363 -8.58 7.42 34.91
C PRO A 363 -8.04 7.54 36.33
N GLY A 364 -8.18 8.73 36.93
CA GLY A 364 -7.72 9.01 38.29
C GLY A 364 -6.19 9.13 38.47
N LEU A 365 -5.42 9.09 37.39
CA LEU A 365 -3.95 9.14 37.44
C LEU A 365 -3.34 10.22 36.54
N SER A 366 -3.67 10.23 35.24
CA SER A 366 -3.06 11.14 34.25
C SER A 366 -3.94 11.25 33.00
N SER A 367 -3.82 12.35 32.26
CA SER A 367 -4.55 12.61 31.00
C SER A 367 -3.76 13.52 30.06
#